data_AF-A0A1X7ST85-F1
#
_entry.id   AF-A0A1X7ST85-F1
#
_cell.length_a   1.000
_cell.length_b   1.000
_cell.length_c   1.000
_cell.angle_alpha   90.00
_cell.angle_beta   90.00
_cell.angle_gamma   90.00
#
_symmetry.space_group_name_H-M   'P 1'
#
loop_
_entity.id
_entity.type
_entity.pdbx_description
1 polymer ?
#
loop_
_entity_poly.entity_id
_entity_poly.type
_entity_poly.pdbx_seq_one_letter_code
_entity_poly.pdbx_strand_id
1 'polypeptide(L)'
;MAGRCVQIPPPQLPSVQQQLPTAPPSTNWGGVVSPKTAEKILKGYFVDMIELLPDAWRYEDTAAQLPIPHPCRPPVTEITVWVECFSLMAGVIISRLSEKAQHMFQYLRTIVRASRNFEGTAWVSYDAAFRRQAAA
;
A
#
# COMPACT_ATOMS: atom_id res chain seq x y z
N MET A 1 -57.18 26.22 -33.93
CA MET A 1 -55.78 26.58 -33.63
C MET A 1 -55.14 25.39 -32.91
N ALA A 2 -54.30 24.61 -33.59
CA ALA A 2 -53.69 23.41 -33.03
C ALA A 2 -52.24 23.70 -32.63
N GLY A 3 -51.95 23.66 -31.34
CA GLY A 3 -50.59 23.82 -30.80
C GLY A 3 -49.75 22.59 -31.10
N ARG A 4 -48.66 22.77 -31.87
CA ARG A 4 -47.64 21.74 -32.06
C ARG A 4 -46.70 21.74 -30.86
N CYS A 5 -46.77 20.70 -30.04
CA CYS A 5 -45.78 20.41 -29.02
C CYS A 5 -44.50 19.94 -29.74
N VAL A 6 -43.42 20.71 -29.65
CA VAL A 6 -42.11 20.33 -30.20
C VAL A 6 -41.47 19.35 -29.21
N GLN A 7 -41.39 18.09 -29.60
CA GLN A 7 -40.76 17.04 -28.79
C GLN A 7 -39.26 17.04 -29.09
N ILE A 8 -38.46 17.53 -28.13
CA ILE A 8 -36.99 17.53 -28.20
C ILE A 8 -36.52 16.11 -27.81
N PRO A 9 -35.74 15.41 -28.65
CA PRO A 9 -35.21 14.11 -28.28
C PRO A 9 -34.15 14.26 -27.17
N PRO A 10 -34.07 13.29 -26.22
CA PRO A 10 -33.11 13.37 -25.13
C PRO A 10 -31.67 13.32 -25.65
N PRO A 11 -30.72 14.01 -24.99
CA PRO A 11 -29.32 14.00 -25.40
C PRO A 11 -28.79 12.58 -25.25
N GLN A 12 -28.35 11.99 -26.36
CA GLN A 12 -27.65 10.72 -26.34
C GLN A 12 -26.25 10.98 -25.76
N LEU A 13 -26.04 10.58 -24.51
CA LEU A 13 -24.70 10.52 -23.95
C LEU A 13 -23.87 9.57 -24.82
N PRO A 14 -22.66 9.95 -25.25
CA PRO A 14 -21.79 9.02 -25.94
C PRO A 14 -21.58 7.83 -25.01
N SER A 15 -21.87 6.63 -25.53
CA SER A 15 -21.54 5.37 -24.89
C SER A 15 -20.04 5.35 -24.63
N VAL A 16 -19.63 5.83 -23.46
CA VAL A 16 -18.31 5.54 -22.91
C VAL A 16 -18.36 4.06 -22.63
N GLN A 17 -18.00 3.27 -23.64
CA GLN A 17 -17.57 1.90 -23.44
C GLN A 17 -16.43 2.01 -22.42
N GLN A 18 -16.76 1.76 -21.16
CA GLN A 18 -15.78 1.45 -20.14
C GLN A 18 -15.09 0.19 -20.63
N GLN A 19 -14.06 0.36 -21.44
CA GLN A 19 -13.01 -0.62 -21.58
C GLN A 19 -12.41 -0.75 -20.18
N LEU A 20 -12.91 -1.75 -19.46
CA LEU A 20 -12.27 -2.28 -18.28
C LEU A 20 -10.80 -2.50 -18.66
N PRO A 21 -9.83 -1.91 -17.94
CA PRO A 21 -8.43 -2.14 -18.23
C PRO A 21 -8.16 -3.65 -18.08
N THR A 22 -8.01 -4.36 -19.20
CA THR A 22 -7.75 -5.81 -19.24
C THR A 22 -6.29 -6.16 -18.96
N ALA A 23 -5.50 -5.18 -18.51
CA ALA A 23 -4.15 -5.39 -18.03
C ALA A 23 -3.97 -4.65 -16.71
N PRO A 24 -3.40 -5.29 -15.67
CA PRO A 24 -2.96 -4.53 -14.51
C PRO A 24 -2.00 -3.45 -14.99
N PRO A 25 -2.11 -2.19 -14.52
CA PRO A 25 -1.10 -1.20 -14.81
C PRO A 25 0.23 -1.83 -14.42
N SER A 26 1.14 -1.98 -15.37
CA SER A 26 2.52 -2.42 -15.12
C SER A 26 3.11 -1.41 -14.14
N THR A 27 2.92 -1.68 -12.85
CA THR A 27 3.31 -0.76 -11.80
C THR A 27 4.81 -0.95 -11.72
N ASN A 28 5.53 -0.11 -12.44
CA ASN A 28 6.97 -0.05 -12.36
C ASN A 28 7.32 0.44 -10.94
N TRP A 29 7.37 -0.49 -10.00
CA TRP A 29 7.83 -0.26 -8.64
C TRP A 29 9.35 -0.02 -8.58
N GLY A 30 10.06 -0.09 -9.71
CA GLY A 30 11.52 -0.09 -9.86
C GLY A 30 12.27 1.15 -9.35
N GLY A 31 11.60 2.06 -8.64
CA GLY A 31 12.25 3.12 -7.85
C GLY A 31 11.61 3.38 -6.48
N VAL A 32 10.53 2.67 -6.13
CA VAL A 32 9.73 2.92 -4.91
C VAL A 32 9.76 1.74 -3.95
N VAL A 33 9.83 0.51 -4.48
CA VAL A 33 9.89 -0.74 -3.70
C VAL A 33 10.70 -1.78 -4.47
N SER A 34 11.53 -2.59 -3.80
CA SER A 34 12.23 -3.68 -4.49
C SER A 34 11.22 -4.69 -5.09
N PRO A 35 11.46 -5.26 -6.29
CA PRO A 35 10.52 -6.22 -6.89
C PRO A 35 10.24 -7.43 -5.99
N LYS A 36 11.27 -7.90 -5.28
CA LYS A 36 11.20 -9.02 -4.32
C LYS A 36 10.27 -8.69 -3.15
N THR A 37 10.40 -7.49 -2.58
CA THR A 37 9.52 -7.04 -1.48
C THR A 37 8.10 -6.81 -1.98
N ALA A 38 7.91 -6.24 -3.17
CA ALA A 38 6.59 -6.08 -3.79
C ALA A 38 5.88 -7.44 -3.93
N GLU A 39 6.59 -8.43 -4.45
CA GLU A 39 6.06 -9.78 -4.62
C GLU A 39 5.68 -10.42 -3.27
N LYS A 40 6.49 -10.23 -2.22
CA LYS A 40 6.14 -10.71 -0.87
C LYS A 40 4.82 -10.11 -0.38
N ILE A 41 4.66 -8.79 -0.51
CA ILE A 41 3.45 -8.07 -0.11
C ILE A 41 2.23 -8.61 -0.89
N LEU A 42 2.37 -8.75 -2.21
CA LEU A 42 1.27 -9.19 -3.08
C LEU A 42 0.85 -10.65 -2.85
N LYS A 43 1.78 -11.51 -2.44
CA LYS A 43 1.50 -12.89 -2.04
C LYS A 43 0.88 -12.99 -0.63
N GLY A 44 0.74 -11.87 0.08
CA GLY A 44 0.19 -11.84 1.43
C GLY A 44 1.18 -12.30 2.50
N TYR A 45 2.48 -12.40 2.20
CA TYR A 45 3.46 -12.73 3.23
C TYR A 45 3.63 -11.57 4.21
N PHE A 46 3.92 -11.91 5.46
CA PHE A 46 4.31 -10.90 6.44
C PHE A 46 5.62 -10.23 6.01
N VAL A 47 5.59 -8.90 5.96
CA VAL A 47 6.75 -8.03 5.68
C VAL A 47 6.89 -7.08 6.86
N ASP A 48 8.03 -7.15 7.55
CA ASP A 48 8.29 -6.22 8.66
C ASP A 48 8.48 -4.79 8.11
N MET A 49 8.09 -3.75 8.87
CA MET A 49 8.25 -2.36 8.42
C MET A 49 9.70 -2.00 8.18
N ILE A 50 10.61 -2.67 8.89
CA ILE A 50 12.05 -2.48 8.71
C ILE A 50 12.54 -2.90 7.32
N GLU A 51 11.87 -3.86 6.69
CA GLU A 51 12.15 -4.30 5.32
C GLU A 51 11.64 -3.31 4.28
N LEU A 52 10.81 -2.34 4.69
CA LEU A 52 10.21 -1.31 3.84
C LEU A 52 10.93 0.04 3.93
N LEU A 53 11.99 0.13 4.74
CA LEU A 53 12.82 1.34 4.80
C LEU A 53 13.54 1.55 3.46
N PRO A 54 13.69 2.80 2.99
CA PRO A 54 14.42 3.08 1.74
C PRO A 54 15.85 2.50 1.73
N ASP A 55 16.52 2.49 2.88
CA ASP A 55 17.86 1.93 3.04
C ASP A 55 17.89 0.39 3.12
N ALA A 56 16.74 -0.29 3.20
CA ALA A 56 16.67 -1.75 3.23
C ALA A 56 17.12 -2.37 1.90
N TRP A 57 16.87 -1.71 0.77
CA TRP A 57 17.15 -2.28 -0.55
C TRP A 57 18.37 -1.68 -1.24
N ARG A 58 18.85 -0.52 -0.78
CA ARG A 58 20.08 0.11 -1.31
C ARG A 58 21.30 -0.80 -1.21
N TYR A 59 21.29 -1.75 -0.28
CA TYR A 59 22.38 -2.69 -0.07
C TYR A 59 22.17 -4.05 -0.75
N GLU A 60 20.96 -4.42 -1.21
CA GLU A 60 20.77 -5.69 -1.94
C GLU A 60 21.58 -5.69 -3.25
N ASP A 61 21.73 -4.53 -3.90
CA ASP A 61 22.56 -4.39 -5.12
C ASP A 61 24.07 -4.44 -4.84
N THR A 62 24.50 -4.21 -3.60
CA THR A 62 25.94 -4.17 -3.21
C THR A 62 26.37 -5.41 -2.42
N ALA A 63 25.43 -6.09 -1.75
CA ALA A 63 25.67 -7.25 -0.88
C ALA A 63 26.06 -8.53 -1.64
N ALA A 64 26.02 -8.53 -2.97
CA ALA A 64 26.64 -9.58 -3.78
C ALA A 64 28.18 -9.69 -3.56
N GLN A 65 28.81 -8.73 -2.86
CA GLN A 65 30.27 -8.68 -2.74
C GLN A 65 30.82 -8.93 -1.33
N LEU A 66 30.05 -8.85 -0.24
CA LEU A 66 30.55 -9.15 1.11
C LEU A 66 29.44 -9.66 2.05
N PRO A 67 29.68 -10.73 2.84
CA PRO A 67 28.77 -11.19 3.87
C PRO A 67 28.87 -10.28 5.09
N ILE A 68 28.33 -9.06 4.97
CA ILE A 68 28.12 -8.20 6.14
C ILE A 68 26.93 -8.82 6.88
N PRO A 69 27.09 -9.23 8.15
CA PRO A 69 25.95 -9.65 8.96
C PRO A 69 24.94 -8.52 8.90
N HIS A 70 23.72 -8.80 8.45
CA HIS A 70 22.67 -7.80 8.45
C HIS A 70 22.64 -7.20 9.85
N PRO A 71 23.01 -5.92 10.04
CA PRO A 71 22.96 -5.31 11.35
C PRO A 71 21.54 -5.55 11.84
N CYS A 72 21.38 -6.03 13.07
CA CYS A 72 20.08 -6.21 13.69
C CYS A 72 19.44 -4.83 13.75
N ARG A 73 18.77 -4.41 12.67
CA ARG A 73 18.28 -3.06 12.50
C ARG A 73 17.21 -2.86 13.59
N PRO A 74 17.21 -1.72 14.29
CA PRO A 74 16.22 -1.49 15.33
C PRO A 74 14.82 -1.45 14.72
N PRO A 75 13.78 -1.97 15.43
CA PRO A 75 12.41 -1.94 14.94
C PRO A 75 11.96 -0.52 14.66
N VAL A 76 11.02 -0.36 13.72
CA VAL A 76 10.41 0.94 13.43
C VAL A 76 9.47 1.33 14.58
N THR A 77 9.95 2.20 15.46
CA THR A 77 9.22 2.70 16.63
C THR A 77 8.74 4.14 16.47
N GLU A 78 9.21 4.86 15.45
CA GLU A 78 8.78 6.22 15.14
C GLU A 78 7.56 6.19 14.24
N ILE A 79 6.48 6.86 14.65
CA ILE A 79 5.21 6.81 13.90
C ILE A 79 5.34 7.39 12.49
N THR A 80 6.14 8.44 12.30
CA THR A 80 6.36 9.05 10.98
C THR A 80 7.03 8.07 10.02
N VAL A 81 8.08 7.38 10.48
CA VAL A 81 8.77 6.34 9.73
C VAL A 81 7.84 5.17 9.43
N TRP A 82 7.03 4.76 10.41
CA TRP A 82 6.03 3.72 10.19
C TRP A 82 5.00 4.11 9.13
N VAL A 83 4.54 5.37 9.12
CA VAL A 83 3.59 5.88 8.10
C VAL A 83 4.21 5.85 6.70
N GLU A 84 5.49 6.21 6.57
CA GLU A 84 6.21 6.11 5.29
C GLU A 84 6.25 4.66 4.79
N CYS A 85 6.70 3.73 5.64
CA CYS A 85 6.75 2.30 5.32
C CYS A 85 5.35 1.73 4.98
N PHE A 86 4.35 2.05 5.80
CA PHE A 86 2.98 1.58 5.59
C PHE A 86 2.40 2.12 4.28
N SER A 87 2.69 3.38 3.92
CA SER A 87 2.21 3.98 2.67
C SER A 87 2.76 3.26 1.44
N LEU A 88 4.02 2.82 1.48
CA LEU A 88 4.60 1.99 0.43
C LEU A 88 3.87 0.65 0.31
N MET A 89 3.70 -0.06 1.43
CA MET A 89 2.99 -1.34 1.45
C MET A 89 1.54 -1.21 0.98
N ALA A 90 0.82 -0.20 1.47
CA ALA A 90 -0.56 0.07 1.09
C ALA A 90 -0.65 0.41 -0.41
N GLY A 91 0.28 1.20 -0.95
CA GLY A 91 0.36 1.48 -2.38
C GLY A 91 0.51 0.22 -3.23
N VAL A 92 1.37 -0.71 -2.80
CA VAL A 92 1.55 -2.02 -3.46
C VAL A 92 0.27 -2.84 -3.45
N ILE A 93 -0.40 -2.94 -2.30
CA ILE A 93 -1.65 -3.68 -2.17
C ILE A 93 -2.74 -3.05 -3.04
N ILE A 94 -2.94 -1.73 -2.94
CA ILE A 94 -4.01 -1.00 -3.62
C ILE A 94 -3.83 -1.03 -5.14
N SER A 95 -2.60 -1.08 -5.65
CA SER A 95 -2.37 -1.16 -7.11
C SER A 95 -2.90 -2.46 -7.73
N ARG A 96 -3.07 -3.52 -6.92
CA ARG A 96 -3.65 -4.80 -7.34
C ARG A 96 -5.06 -5.02 -6.82
N LEU A 97 -5.37 -4.53 -5.62
CA LEU A 97 -6.63 -4.73 -4.91
C LEU A 97 -7.21 -3.37 -4.49
N SER A 98 -7.69 -2.62 -5.48
CA SER A 98 -8.18 -1.25 -5.28
C SER A 98 -9.31 -1.15 -4.25
N GLU A 99 -10.12 -2.19 -4.10
CA GLU A 99 -11.20 -2.30 -3.12
C GLU A 99 -10.70 -2.31 -1.67
N LYS A 100 -9.42 -2.60 -1.44
CA LYS A 100 -8.81 -2.58 -0.11
C LYS A 100 -8.39 -1.18 0.34
N ALA A 101 -8.40 -0.17 -0.54
CA ALA A 101 -7.92 1.18 -0.23
C ALA A 101 -8.55 1.76 1.04
N GLN A 102 -9.87 1.68 1.17
CA GLN A 102 -10.58 2.19 2.34
C GLN A 102 -10.11 1.49 3.63
N HIS A 103 -9.93 0.18 3.61
CA HIS A 103 -9.44 -0.58 4.76
C HIS A 103 -8.01 -0.19 5.14
N MET A 104 -7.14 0.04 4.14
CA MET A 104 -5.76 0.48 4.38
C MET A 104 -5.72 1.84 5.08
N PHE A 105 -6.51 2.82 4.62
CA PHE A 105 -6.56 4.15 5.25
C PHE A 105 -7.24 4.13 6.62
N GLN A 106 -8.24 3.27 6.83
CA GLN A 106 -8.84 3.05 8.15
C GLN A 106 -7.80 2.48 9.13
N TYR A 107 -7.02 1.50 8.70
CA TYR A 107 -5.96 0.91 9.52
C TYR A 107 -4.85 1.92 9.85
N LEU A 108 -4.38 2.70 8.86
CA LEU A 108 -3.46 3.82 9.07
C LEU A 108 -3.94 4.76 10.16
N ARG A 109 -5.22 5.17 10.09
CA ARG A 109 -5.83 6.05 11.11
C ARG A 109 -5.83 5.39 12.50
N THR A 110 -6.12 4.09 12.58
CA THR A 110 -6.10 3.34 13.85
C THR A 110 -4.72 3.35 14.49
N ILE A 111 -3.66 3.05 13.73
CA ILE A 111 -2.29 3.04 14.25
C ILE A 111 -1.83 4.44 14.67
N VAL A 112 -2.10 5.47 13.87
CA VAL A 112 -1.78 6.87 14.22
C VAL A 112 -2.52 7.33 15.47
N ARG A 113 -3.75 6.85 15.71
CA ARG A 113 -4.46 7.13 16.96
C ARG A 113 -3.86 6.37 18.13
N ALA A 114 -3.51 5.10 17.94
CA ALA A 114 -2.89 4.29 18.97
C ALA A 114 -1.55 4.89 19.44
N SER A 115 -0.71 5.35 18.51
CA SER A 115 0.58 5.97 18.86
C SER A 115 0.47 7.29 19.62
N ARG A 116 -0.68 7.99 19.52
CA ARG A 116 -0.94 9.24 20.24
C ARG A 116 -1.59 9.02 21.60
N ASN A 117 -2.43 7.99 21.71
CA ASN A 117 -3.27 7.77 22.88
C ASN A 117 -2.64 6.81 23.90
N PHE A 118 -1.65 6.01 23.48
CA PHE A 118 -0.96 5.07 24.35
C PHE A 118 0.53 5.43 24.39
N GLU A 119 1.08 5.51 25.60
CA GLU A 119 2.50 5.78 25.80
C GLU A 119 3.38 4.61 25.33
N GLY A 120 4.59 4.93 24.87
CA GLY A 120 5.59 3.95 24.45
C GLY A 120 5.27 3.25 23.13
N THR A 121 5.72 1.99 23.01
CA THR A 121 5.73 1.22 21.76
C THR A 121 4.64 0.15 21.69
N ALA A 122 3.62 0.20 22.56
CA ALA A 122 2.54 -0.78 22.57
C ALA A 122 1.80 -0.90 21.21
N TRP A 123 1.67 0.23 20.51
CA TRP A 123 1.09 0.26 19.17
C TRP A 123 1.92 -0.50 18.12
N VAL A 124 3.24 -0.59 18.31
CA VAL A 124 4.16 -1.35 17.43
C VAL A 124 3.90 -2.84 17.58
N SER A 125 3.74 -3.31 18.82
CA SER A 125 3.41 -4.72 19.09
C SER A 125 2.02 -5.09 18.56
N TYR A 126 1.04 -4.20 18.72
CA TYR A 126 -0.30 -4.35 18.14
C TYR A 126 -0.23 -4.45 16.61
N ASP A 127 0.48 -3.53 15.95
CA ASP A 127 0.64 -3.53 14.49
C ASP A 127 1.25 -4.84 13.98
N ALA A 128 2.35 -5.27 14.58
CA ALA A 128 3.03 -6.49 14.18
C ALA A 128 2.14 -7.73 14.37
N ALA A 129 1.41 -7.82 15.48
CA ALA A 129 0.49 -8.94 15.73
C ALA A 129 -0.67 -8.94 14.72
N PHE A 130 -1.30 -7.79 14.48
CA PHE A 130 -2.40 -7.65 13.53
C PHE A 130 -1.99 -8.02 12.10
N ARG A 131 -0.85 -7.50 11.63
CA ARG A 131 -0.36 -7.79 10.27
C ARG A 131 0.09 -9.25 10.11
N ARG A 132 0.66 -9.88 11.15
CA ARG A 132 0.95 -11.33 11.13
C ARG A 132 -0.33 -12.15 11.01
N GLN A 133 -1.38 -11.78 11.72
CA GLN A 133 -2.66 -12.46 11.62
C GLN A 133 -3.30 -12.28 10.23
N ALA A 134 -3.17 -11.11 9.63
CA ALA A 134 -3.67 -10.85 8.28
C ALA A 134 -2.91 -11.59 7.17
N ALA A 135 -1.67 -12.03 7.45
CA ALA A 135 -0.79 -12.75 6.55
C ALA A 135 -0.84 -14.28 6.71
N ALA A 136 -1.63 -14.78 7.65
CA ALA A 136 -1.82 -16.21 7.94
C ALA A 136 -3.01 -16.78 7.16
#